data_AF-A0A2E1Q2F1-F1
#
_entry.id   AF-A0A2E1Q2F1-F1
#
_cell.length_a   1.000
_cell.length_b   1.000
_cell.length_c   1.000
_cell.angle_alpha   90.00
_cell.angle_beta   90.00
_cell.angle_gamma   90.00
#
_symmetry.space_group_name_H-M   'P 1'
#
loop_
_entity.id
_entity.type
_entity.pdbx_description
1 polymer ?
#
loop_
_entity_poly.entity_id
_entity_poly.type
_entity_poly.pdbx_seq_one_letter_code
_entity_poly.pdbx_strand_id
1 'polypeptide(L)'
;MKAIILSAVMMVAANAMAFEVQLDNEGMAVDELVKAGATTVSCKDVRPKCILIKNRVGIQYPEQTLEEVAFTHYTSNTDALNSIKEIKSAGLCE
;
A
#
# COMPACT_ATOMS: atom_id res chain seq x y z
N MET A 1 46.62 -10.20 48.37
CA MET A 1 46.45 -9.16 47.33
C MET A 1 44.99 -8.72 47.34
N LYS A 2 44.78 -7.40 47.30
CA LYS A 2 43.50 -6.70 47.49
C LYS A 2 42.65 -6.68 46.20
N ALA A 3 41.36 -6.41 46.39
CA ALA A 3 40.25 -6.32 45.45
C ALA A 3 40.44 -5.39 44.23
N ILE A 4 39.59 -5.56 43.20
CA ILE A 4 38.84 -4.58 42.36
C ILE A 4 38.14 -5.42 41.25
N ILE A 5 36.83 -5.72 41.35
CA ILE A 5 35.65 -4.97 40.87
C ILE A 5 35.49 -4.98 39.34
N LEU A 6 34.48 -5.75 38.90
CA LEU A 6 33.38 -5.39 37.98
C LEU A 6 33.70 -4.73 36.63
N SER A 7 33.36 -5.42 35.54
CA SER A 7 32.93 -4.86 34.24
C SER A 7 32.26 -6.00 33.46
N ALA A 8 30.94 -6.23 33.51
CA ALA A 8 29.88 -5.36 33.00
C ALA A 8 30.22 -4.76 31.63
N VAL A 9 30.41 -5.62 30.63
CA VAL A 9 30.24 -5.25 29.22
C VAL A 9 29.04 -6.05 28.74
N MET A 10 27.84 -5.51 29.00
CA MET A 10 27.02 -4.86 27.96
C MET A 10 26.77 -5.86 26.83
N MET A 11 25.68 -6.64 26.91
CA MET A 11 24.45 -6.28 26.20
C MET A 11 24.74 -5.52 24.90
N VAL A 12 25.35 -6.20 23.94
CA VAL A 12 25.09 -5.87 22.54
C VAL A 12 23.77 -6.54 22.22
N ALA A 13 22.69 -5.92 22.71
CA ALA A 13 21.41 -6.05 22.04
C ALA A 13 21.70 -5.59 20.61
N ALA A 14 21.82 -6.55 19.70
CA ALA A 14 21.82 -6.27 18.29
C ALA A 14 20.54 -5.46 18.06
N ASN A 15 20.70 -4.15 17.88
CA ASN A 15 19.66 -3.30 17.37
C ASN A 15 19.39 -3.85 15.98
N ALA A 16 18.49 -4.83 15.88
CA ALA A 16 17.86 -5.23 14.66
C ALA A 16 17.10 -3.98 14.22
N MET A 17 17.78 -3.14 13.45
CA MET A 17 17.21 -1.99 12.80
C MET A 17 16.14 -2.57 11.88
N ALA A 18 14.89 -2.62 12.37
CA ALA A 18 13.75 -3.00 11.57
C ALA A 18 13.56 -1.87 10.56
N PHE A 19 14.16 -2.03 9.38
CA PHE A 19 13.91 -1.15 8.25
C PHE A 19 12.56 -1.56 7.66
N GLU A 20 11.56 -0.69 7.86
CA GLU A 20 10.25 -0.85 7.25
C GLU A 20 10.31 -0.33 5.81
N VAL A 21 10.20 -1.23 4.85
CA VAL A 21 10.14 -0.88 3.43
C VAL A 21 8.68 -0.71 3.03
N GLN A 22 8.27 0.52 2.73
CA GLN A 22 6.98 0.82 2.11
C GLN A 22 7.15 0.67 0.60
N LEU A 23 6.51 -0.34 0.02
CA LEU A 23 6.55 -0.59 -1.42
C LEU A 23 5.53 0.32 -2.10
N ASP A 24 5.99 1.44 -2.64
CA ASP A 24 5.23 2.20 -3.63
C ASP A 24 5.39 1.52 -5.00
N ASN A 25 4.34 0.79 -5.38
CA ASN A 25 3.87 0.52 -6.74
C ASN A 25 4.76 -0.12 -7.82
N GLU A 26 5.99 -0.53 -7.54
CA GLU A 26 6.69 -1.47 -8.44
C GLU A 26 6.77 -2.83 -7.76
N GLY A 27 6.07 -3.81 -8.33
CA GLY A 27 5.93 -5.17 -7.80
C GLY A 27 7.25 -5.89 -7.69
N MET A 28 8.02 -5.56 -6.65
CA MET A 28 9.20 -6.30 -6.25
C MET A 28 8.72 -7.59 -5.59
N ALA A 29 9.23 -8.72 -6.07
CA ALA A 29 8.86 -10.00 -5.53
C ALA A 29 9.31 -10.07 -4.05
N VAL A 30 8.42 -10.54 -3.18
CA VAL A 30 8.63 -10.56 -1.72
C VAL A 30 9.94 -11.27 -1.34
N ASP A 31 10.41 -12.21 -2.15
CA ASP A 31 11.67 -12.92 -1.95
C ASP A 31 12.91 -12.04 -2.12
N GLU A 32 12.88 -11.03 -2.97
CA GLU A 32 13.96 -10.06 -3.13
C GLU A 32 14.07 -9.13 -1.90
N LEU A 33 12.94 -8.79 -1.29
CA LEU A 33 12.88 -7.96 -0.07
C LEU A 33 13.40 -8.71 1.16
N VAL A 34 13.08 -10.00 1.27
CA VAL A 34 13.63 -10.86 2.33
C VAL A 34 15.15 -11.03 2.15
N LYS A 35 15.63 -11.20 0.92
CA LYS A 35 17.08 -11.25 0.61
C LYS A 35 17.79 -9.93 0.93
N ALA A 36 17.11 -8.79 0.81
CA ALA A 36 17.63 -7.47 1.18
C ALA A 36 17.64 -7.21 2.69
N GLY A 37 17.12 -8.12 3.52
CA GLY A 37 17.14 -8.01 4.98
C GLY A 37 15.88 -7.38 5.59
N ALA A 38 14.78 -7.28 4.85
CA ALA A 38 13.50 -6.85 5.41
C ALA A 38 12.99 -7.88 6.44
N THR A 39 12.84 -7.46 7.70
CA THR A 39 12.30 -8.30 8.78
C THR A 39 10.78 -8.33 8.80
N THR A 40 10.13 -7.35 8.17
CA THR A 40 8.67 -7.22 8.04
C THR A 40 8.33 -6.59 6.69
N VAL A 41 7.48 -7.28 5.92
CA VAL A 41 6.89 -6.75 4.67
C VAL A 41 5.42 -6.51 4.94
N SER A 42 4.97 -5.27 4.76
CA SER A 42 3.57 -4.88 4.94
C SER A 42 3.06 -4.28 3.64
N CYS A 43 2.04 -4.90 3.05
CA CYS A 43 1.28 -4.29 1.97
C CYS A 43 0.27 -3.36 2.62
N LYS A 44 0.42 -2.04 2.41
CA LYS A 44 -0.67 -1.12 2.74
C LYS A 44 -1.84 -1.44 1.81
N ASP A 45 -2.98 -1.81 2.40
CA ASP A 45 -4.23 -1.93 1.67
C ASP A 45 -4.73 -0.52 1.35
N VAL A 46 -4.29 0.03 0.22
CA VAL A 46 -4.75 1.35 -0.23
C VAL A 46 -5.84 1.13 -1.27
N ARG A 47 -7.09 1.30 -0.84
CA ARG A 47 -8.23 1.13 -1.74
C ARG A 47 -8.39 2.33 -2.68
N PRO A 48 -8.54 2.10 -3.99
CA PRO A 48 -8.85 3.16 -4.93
C PRO A 48 -10.22 3.80 -4.67
N LYS A 49 -10.44 5.01 -5.18
CA LYS A 49 -11.74 5.72 -5.13
C LYS A 49 -12.55 5.47 -6.39
N CYS A 50 -13.86 5.23 -6.24
CA CYS A 50 -14.74 5.18 -7.39
C CYS A 50 -15.17 6.58 -7.80
N ILE A 51 -14.96 6.94 -9.07
CA ILE A 51 -15.32 8.25 -9.61
C ILE A 51 -16.51 8.11 -10.54
N LEU A 52 -17.55 8.91 -10.29
CA LEU A 52 -18.70 9.08 -11.18
C LEU A 52 -18.80 10.54 -11.61
N ILE A 53 -18.67 10.81 -12.92
CA ILE A 53 -18.89 12.14 -13.48
C ILE A 53 -19.84 12.03 -14.68
N LYS A 54 -21.09 12.45 -14.48
CA LYS A 54 -22.18 12.29 -15.45
C LYS A 54 -22.37 10.80 -15.81
N ASN A 55 -22.16 10.45 -17.06
CA ASN A 55 -22.26 9.10 -17.61
C ASN A 55 -20.88 8.42 -17.71
N ARG A 56 -19.90 8.82 -16.89
CA ARG A 56 -18.53 8.29 -16.92
C ARG A 56 -18.14 7.72 -15.57
N VAL A 57 -17.53 6.53 -15.59
CA VAL A 57 -17.07 5.81 -14.41
C VAL A 57 -15.56 5.58 -14.51
N GLY A 58 -14.83 5.82 -13.43
CA GLY A 58 -13.40 5.57 -13.35
C GLY A 58 -12.98 5.10 -11.95
N ILE A 59 -11.78 4.54 -11.86
CA ILE A 59 -11.14 4.13 -10.61
C ILE A 59 -9.89 5.00 -10.44
N GLN A 60 -9.84 5.77 -9.36
CA GLN A 60 -8.70 6.64 -9.05
C GLN A 60 -7.82 5.95 -8.00
N TYR A 61 -6.61 5.58 -8.41
CA TYR A 61 -5.60 5.02 -7.51
C TYR A 61 -4.97 6.10 -6.63
N PRO A 62 -4.31 5.72 -5.52
CA PRO A 62 -3.54 6.65 -4.71
C PRO A 62 -2.52 7.39 -5.58
N GLU A 63 -2.31 8.67 -5.30
CA GLU A 63 -1.44 9.58 -6.06
C GLU A 63 -1.90 9.97 -7.48
N GLN A 64 -2.93 9.33 -8.05
CA GLN A 64 -3.49 9.80 -9.32
C GLN A 64 -4.30 11.08 -9.12
N THR A 65 -4.09 12.05 -10.01
CA THR A 65 -5.00 13.18 -10.19
C THR A 65 -6.25 12.74 -10.96
N LEU A 66 -7.31 13.55 -10.91
CA LEU A 66 -8.56 13.24 -11.62
C LEU A 66 -8.39 13.18 -13.14
N GLU A 67 -7.41 13.90 -13.68
CA GLU A 67 -7.10 14.01 -15.10
C GLU A 67 -6.41 12.73 -15.63
N GLU A 68 -5.74 11.99 -14.76
CA GLU A 68 -5.06 10.72 -15.06
C GLU A 68 -6.00 9.51 -14.96
N VAL A 69 -7.23 9.71 -14.50
CA VAL A 69 -8.22 8.63 -14.36
C VAL A 69 -8.74 8.22 -15.73
N ALA A 70 -8.60 6.93 -16.05
CA ALA A 70 -9.24 6.34 -17.21
C ALA A 70 -10.74 6.21 -16.98
N PHE A 71 -11.55 6.78 -17.88
CA PHE A 71 -13.00 6.77 -17.79
C PHE A 71 -13.65 5.84 -18.80
N THR A 72 -14.47 4.92 -18.29
CA THR A 72 -15.44 4.19 -19.11
C THR A 72 -16.67 5.08 -19.32
N HIS A 73 -17.10 5.21 -20.57
CA HIS A 73 -18.23 6.05 -20.95
C HIS A 73 -19.48 5.20 -21.19
N TYR A 74 -20.59 5.61 -20.59
CA TYR A 74 -21.88 4.95 -20.70
C TYR A 74 -22.87 5.79 -21.51
N THR A 75 -23.87 5.13 -22.08
CA THR A 75 -24.94 5.78 -22.85
C THR A 75 -25.85 6.63 -22.00
N SER A 76 -26.01 6.32 -20.71
CA SER A 76 -26.85 7.07 -19.79
C SER A 76 -26.23 7.21 -18.39
N ASN A 77 -26.72 8.19 -17.63
CA ASN A 77 -26.35 8.34 -16.21
C ASN A 77 -26.81 7.14 -15.38
N THR A 78 -27.94 6.52 -15.73
CA THR A 78 -28.47 5.33 -15.04
C THR A 78 -27.52 4.15 -15.21
N ASP A 79 -27.01 3.92 -16.41
CA ASP A 79 -26.06 2.84 -16.68
C ASP A 79 -24.74 3.05 -15.92
N ALA A 80 -24.24 4.30 -15.89
CA ALA A 80 -23.06 4.65 -15.11
C ALA A 80 -23.27 4.46 -13.61
N LEU A 81 -24.45 4.81 -13.08
CA LEU A 81 -24.82 4.59 -11.69
C LEU A 81 -24.93 3.11 -11.32
N ASN A 82 -25.45 2.27 -12.22
CA ASN A 82 -25.53 0.84 -11.99
C ASN A 82 -24.13 0.21 -12.03
N SER A 83 -23.32 0.58 -13.02
CA SER A 83 -21.94 0.11 -13.13
C SER A 83 -21.10 0.47 -11.90
N ILE A 84 -21.15 1.71 -11.41
CA ILE A 84 -20.35 2.08 -10.24
C ILE A 84 -20.80 1.35 -8.97
N LYS A 85 -22.10 1.02 -8.84
CA LYS A 85 -22.59 0.18 -7.73
C LYS A 85 -22.05 -1.24 -7.82
N GLU A 86 -22.03 -1.83 -9.02
CA GLU A 86 -21.46 -3.16 -9.25
C GLU A 86 -19.97 -3.19 -8.89
N ILE A 87 -19.19 -2.21 -9.37
CA ILE A 87 -17.77 -2.06 -9.08
C ILE A 87 -17.52 -1.92 -7.57
N LYS A 88 -18.31 -1.09 -6.87
CA LYS A 88 -18.25 -0.97 -5.41
C LYS A 88 -18.58 -2.29 -4.71
N SER A 89 -19.62 -2.99 -5.15
CA SER A 89 -20.03 -4.28 -4.56
C SER A 89 -19.00 -5.39 -4.76
N ALA A 90 -18.19 -5.31 -5.83
CA ALA A 90 -17.07 -6.20 -6.08
C ALA A 90 -15.82 -5.85 -5.25
N GLY A 91 -15.84 -4.76 -4.48
CA GLY A 91 -14.72 -4.34 -3.62
C GLY A 91 -13.54 -3.73 -4.39
N LEU A 92 -13.75 -3.28 -5.63
CA LEU A 92 -12.68 -2.75 -6.49
C LEU A 92 -12.28 -1.30 -6.13
N CYS A 93 -13.20 -0.55 -5.52
CA CYS A 93 -12.96 0.80 -5.03
C CYS A 93 -14.03 1.20 -3.99
N GLU A 94 -13.80 2.33 -3.29
CA GLU A 94 -14.73 2.91 -2.30
C GLU A 94 -15.46 4.17 -2.77
#